data_AF-A0A964UGK9-F1
#
_entry.id   AF-A0A964UGK9-F1
#
_cell.length_a   1.000
_cell.length_b   1.000
_cell.length_c   1.000
_cell.angle_alpha   90.00
_cell.angle_beta   90.00
_cell.angle_gamma   90.00
#
_symmetry.space_group_name_H-M   'P 1'
#
loop_
_entity.id
_entity.type
_entity.pdbx_description
1 polymer ?
#
loop_
_entity_poly.entity_id
_entity_poly.type
_entity_poly.pdbx_seq_one_letter_code
_entity_poly.pdbx_strand_id
1 'polypeptide(L)'
;KGWVTDRALAKCLDAIDALPEGCRALVAVHHPLREVGTEGTALTRHGGRALAELARRPVEAVISGHVHDPFDIIEDTTEGPVRMIGAGTLSKRTRSTPPSFNELRWDGARLSVKARNLEEIDTRDMQIEDVPEDATPPREDSEPVAPVRQVPRVDPPVR
;
A
#
# COMPACT_ATOMS: atom_id res chain seq x y z
N LYS A 1 -12.10 -2.42 6.85
CA LYS A 1 -12.39 -1.26 5.99
C LYS A 1 -11.89 -0.01 6.68
N GLY A 2 -11.04 0.76 6.01
CA GLY A 2 -10.51 2.02 6.51
C GLY A 2 -11.51 3.17 6.36
N TRP A 3 -11.28 4.25 7.08
CA TRP A 3 -12.04 5.49 6.95
C TRP A 3 -11.16 6.70 7.23
N VAL A 4 -11.01 7.57 6.24
CA VAL A 4 -10.38 8.88 6.40
C VAL A 4 -11.45 9.92 6.74
N THR A 5 -11.50 10.35 7.99
CA THR A 5 -12.39 11.45 8.42
C THR A 5 -11.82 12.81 8.01
N ASP A 6 -12.68 13.81 7.82
CA ASP A 6 -12.26 15.18 7.48
C ASP A 6 -11.27 15.74 8.50
N ARG A 7 -11.51 15.49 9.79
CA ARG A 7 -10.63 15.93 10.88
C ARG A 7 -9.26 15.26 10.82
N ALA A 8 -9.20 13.96 10.54
CA ALA A 8 -7.94 13.22 10.43
C ALA A 8 -7.14 13.68 9.20
N LEU A 9 -7.83 13.91 8.07
CA LEU A 9 -7.22 14.43 6.86
C LEU A 9 -6.66 15.83 7.10
N ALA A 10 -7.47 16.78 7.58
CA ALA A 10 -7.03 18.15 7.87
C ALA A 10 -5.79 18.17 8.76
N LYS A 11 -5.79 17.41 9.87
CA LYS A 11 -4.62 17.29 10.76
C LYS A 11 -3.37 16.77 10.03
N CYS A 12 -3.52 15.82 9.12
CA CYS A 12 -2.41 15.28 8.33
C CYS A 12 -1.88 16.34 7.35
N LEU A 13 -2.78 17.03 6.65
CA LEU A 13 -2.41 18.05 5.67
C LEU A 13 -1.72 19.24 6.35
N ASP A 14 -2.24 19.71 7.49
CA ASP A 14 -1.62 20.79 8.28
C ASP A 14 -0.18 20.42 8.71
N ALA A 15 0.06 19.15 9.06
CA ALA A 15 1.39 18.69 9.43
C ALA A 15 2.36 18.62 8.25
N ILE A 16 1.86 18.29 7.04
CA ILE A 16 2.66 18.27 5.81
C ILE A 16 2.96 19.71 5.36
N ASP A 17 1.97 20.60 5.42
CA ASP A 17 2.07 21.99 5.00
C ASP A 17 3.02 22.80 5.92
N ALA A 18 3.26 22.32 7.14
CA ALA A 18 4.22 22.89 8.09
C ALA A 18 5.66 22.38 7.93
N LEU A 19 5.95 21.47 6.98
CA LEU A 19 7.30 20.95 6.78
C LEU A 19 8.25 22.04 6.24
N PRO A 20 9.54 22.01 6.64
CA PRO A 20 10.55 22.89 6.04
C PRO A 20 10.66 22.70 4.52
N GLU A 21 11.08 23.75 3.83
CA GLU A 21 11.33 23.69 2.39
C GLU A 21 12.34 22.57 2.06
N GLY A 22 12.03 21.80 1.01
CA GLY A 22 12.84 20.65 0.57
C GLY A 22 12.57 19.34 1.31
N CYS A 23 11.79 19.33 2.40
CA CYS A 23 11.34 18.08 3.02
C CYS A 23 10.26 17.38 2.19
N ARG A 24 10.24 16.05 2.25
CA ARG A 24 9.17 15.22 1.68
C ARG A 24 8.58 14.30 2.75
N ALA A 25 7.26 14.18 2.75
CA ALA A 25 6.53 13.39 3.73
C ALA A 25 6.37 11.92 3.30
N LEU A 26 6.49 11.01 4.27
CA LEU A 26 5.93 9.67 4.17
C LEU A 26 4.66 9.60 4.99
N VAL A 27 3.54 9.27 4.35
CA VAL A 27 2.24 9.20 5.01
C VAL A 27 1.91 7.75 5.32
N ALA A 28 1.75 7.41 6.59
CA ALA A 28 1.45 6.04 7.02
C ALA A 28 -0.04 5.83 7.27
N VAL A 29 -0.59 4.76 6.67
CA VAL A 29 -1.97 4.31 6.85
C VAL A 29 -1.99 2.80 7.09
N HIS A 30 -3.06 2.26 7.67
CA HIS A 30 -3.19 0.80 7.75
C HIS A 30 -3.76 0.21 6.45
N HIS A 31 -4.92 0.70 6.02
CA HIS A 31 -5.56 0.30 4.77
C HIS A 31 -5.05 1.18 3.61
N PRO A 32 -4.71 0.61 2.44
CA PRO A 32 -4.39 1.39 1.26
C PRO A 32 -5.51 2.39 0.93
N LEU A 33 -5.15 3.60 0.46
CA LEU A 33 -6.10 4.70 0.21
C LEU A 33 -6.85 4.59 -1.12
N ARG A 34 -7.05 3.38 -1.63
CA ARG A 34 -7.80 3.16 -2.87
C ARG A 34 -9.29 2.98 -2.59
N GLU A 35 -10.10 3.68 -3.36
CA GLU A 35 -11.53 3.40 -3.49
C GLU A 35 -11.72 2.66 -4.81
N VAL A 36 -12.18 1.41 -4.76
CA VAL A 36 -12.61 0.71 -5.97
C VAL A 36 -13.97 1.28 -6.40
N GLY A 37 -14.21 1.31 -7.72
CA GLY A 37 -15.41 1.85 -8.34
C GLY A 37 -16.69 1.07 -8.01
N THR A 38 -17.77 1.29 -8.78
CA THR A 38 -19.14 0.86 -8.47
C THR A 38 -19.38 -0.64 -8.30
N GLU A 39 -18.43 -1.50 -8.65
CA GLU A 39 -18.53 -2.96 -8.51
C GLU A 39 -17.67 -3.54 -7.39
N GLY A 40 -16.80 -2.74 -6.76
CA GLY A 40 -15.89 -3.21 -5.71
C GLY A 40 -16.17 -2.57 -4.35
N THR A 41 -15.74 -3.22 -3.28
CA THR A 41 -15.82 -2.61 -1.94
C THR A 41 -14.63 -1.70 -1.66
N ALA A 42 -14.85 -0.40 -1.48
CA ALA A 42 -13.79 0.54 -1.11
C ALA A 42 -12.97 0.04 0.09
N LEU A 43 -11.65 -0.12 -0.09
CA LEU A 43 -10.70 -0.48 0.97
C LEU A 43 -10.73 0.55 2.08
N THR A 44 -10.73 1.83 1.68
CA THR A 44 -10.74 2.98 2.57
C THR A 44 -11.76 4.00 2.12
N ARG A 45 -12.78 4.23 2.94
CA ARG A 45 -13.76 5.31 2.73
C ARG A 45 -13.06 6.67 2.76
N HIS A 46 -13.35 7.49 1.76
CA HIS A 46 -12.70 8.77 1.42
C HIS A 46 -11.22 8.64 1.05
N GLY A 47 -10.78 7.45 0.61
CA GLY A 47 -9.40 7.19 0.18
C GLY A 47 -9.00 8.02 -1.05
N GLY A 48 -9.81 8.01 -2.11
CA GLY A 48 -9.53 8.76 -3.33
C GLY A 48 -9.42 10.27 -3.09
N ARG A 49 -10.32 10.83 -2.27
CA ARG A 49 -10.24 12.24 -1.83
C ARG A 49 -8.95 12.52 -1.06
N ALA A 50 -8.53 11.62 -0.18
CA ALA A 50 -7.29 11.78 0.58
C ALA A 50 -6.07 11.74 -0.36
N LEU A 51 -6.02 10.81 -1.32
CA LEU A 51 -4.95 10.74 -2.31
C LEU A 51 -4.86 12.02 -3.16
N ALA A 52 -6.00 12.53 -3.64
CA ALA A 52 -6.03 13.78 -4.39
C ALA A 52 -5.45 14.97 -3.58
N GLU A 53 -5.77 15.08 -2.29
CA GLU A 53 -5.20 16.12 -1.43
C GLU A 53 -3.70 15.93 -1.15
N LEU A 54 -3.24 14.68 -1.04
CA LEU A 54 -1.83 14.35 -0.85
C LEU A 54 -1.00 14.63 -2.11
N ALA A 55 -1.57 14.41 -3.30
CA ALA A 55 -0.90 14.69 -4.58
C ALA A 55 -0.52 16.17 -4.77
N ARG A 56 -1.25 17.08 -4.13
CA ARG A 56 -0.97 18.53 -4.15
C ARG A 56 0.24 18.95 -3.29
N ARG A 57 0.82 18.03 -2.53
CA ARG A 57 1.78 18.30 -1.43
C ARG A 57 3.09 17.55 -1.62
N PRO A 58 4.18 17.91 -0.90
CA PRO A 58 5.46 17.23 -1.03
C PRO A 58 5.45 15.86 -0.33
N VAL A 59 4.63 14.93 -0.82
CA VAL A 59 4.53 13.55 -0.32
C VAL A 59 5.40 12.65 -1.21
N GLU A 60 6.37 11.97 -0.62
CA GLU A 60 7.22 11.00 -1.31
C GLU A 60 6.48 9.69 -1.57
N ALA A 61 5.71 9.21 -0.58
CA ALA A 61 4.87 8.02 -0.73
C ALA A 61 3.83 7.91 0.41
N VAL A 62 2.76 7.19 0.11
CA VAL A 62 1.85 6.62 1.11
C VAL A 62 2.27 5.19 1.40
N ILE A 63 2.55 4.86 2.67
CA ILE A 63 2.88 3.50 3.09
C ILE A 63 1.69 2.85 3.80
N SER A 64 1.43 1.59 3.48
CA SER A 64 0.27 0.84 3.97
C SER A 64 0.57 -0.61 4.33
N GLY A 65 -0.34 -1.24 5.07
CA GLY A 65 -0.36 -2.67 5.31
C GLY A 65 -1.64 -3.29 4.77
N HIS A 66 -2.31 -4.10 5.60
CA HIS A 66 -3.59 -4.77 5.33
C HIS A 66 -3.55 -5.88 4.28
N VAL A 67 -3.01 -5.64 3.08
CA VAL A 67 -3.09 -6.55 1.91
C VAL A 67 -2.23 -7.81 2.04
N HIS A 68 -1.21 -7.79 2.91
CA HIS A 68 -0.27 -8.89 3.19
C HIS A 68 0.71 -9.27 2.07
N ASP A 69 0.45 -8.88 0.82
CA ASP A 69 1.45 -8.93 -0.25
C ASP A 69 2.11 -7.54 -0.44
N PRO A 70 3.45 -7.46 -0.56
CA PRO A 70 4.14 -6.23 -0.88
C PRO A 70 3.66 -5.62 -2.22
N PHE A 71 3.63 -4.30 -2.31
CA PHE A 71 3.46 -3.58 -3.58
C PHE A 71 4.19 -2.24 -3.56
N ASP A 72 4.51 -1.70 -4.73
CA ASP A 72 5.10 -0.37 -4.92
C ASP A 72 4.61 0.15 -6.27
N ILE A 73 3.53 0.91 -6.24
CA ILE A 73 2.79 1.33 -7.44
C ILE A 73 2.62 2.85 -7.46
N ILE A 74 2.31 3.38 -8.64
CA ILE A 74 1.87 4.76 -8.82
C ILE A 74 0.37 4.75 -9.02
N GLU A 75 -0.35 5.44 -8.15
CA GLU A 75 -1.80 5.62 -8.24
C GLU A 75 -2.10 7.00 -8.81
N ASP A 76 -2.79 7.06 -9.95
CA ASP A 76 -3.19 8.32 -10.57
C ASP A 76 -4.39 8.93 -9.83
N THR A 77 -4.32 10.24 -9.60
CA THR A 77 -5.43 11.02 -9.02
C THR A 77 -5.77 12.19 -9.93
N THR A 78 -6.90 12.86 -9.64
CA THR A 78 -7.28 14.10 -10.35
C THR A 78 -6.26 15.23 -10.17
N GLU A 79 -5.39 15.15 -9.15
CA GLU A 79 -4.41 16.18 -8.80
C GLU A 79 -2.96 15.74 -9.07
N GLY A 80 -2.78 14.58 -9.70
CA GLY A 80 -1.48 14.02 -10.03
C GLY A 80 -1.22 12.66 -9.38
N PRO A 81 -0.11 12.00 -9.76
CA PRO A 81 0.23 10.67 -9.28
C PRO A 81 0.68 10.69 -7.81
N VAL A 82 0.33 9.64 -7.07
CA VAL A 82 0.83 9.37 -5.72
C VAL A 82 1.44 7.98 -5.67
N ARG A 83 2.68 7.88 -5.20
CA ARG A 83 3.32 6.59 -4.96
C ARG A 83 2.71 5.90 -3.74
N MET A 84 2.26 4.66 -3.90
CA MET A 84 1.71 3.83 -2.84
C MET A 84 2.57 2.59 -2.63
N ILE A 85 2.94 2.33 -1.37
CA ILE A 85 3.80 1.21 -0.98
C ILE A 85 3.06 0.35 0.04
N GLY A 86 2.83 -0.91 -0.30
CA GLY A 86 2.30 -1.93 0.59
C GLY A 86 3.42 -2.74 1.22
N ALA A 87 3.38 -2.92 2.54
CA ALA A 87 4.21 -3.89 3.21
C ALA A 87 3.57 -5.29 3.12
N GLY A 88 4.45 -6.30 2.99
CA GLY A 88 4.06 -7.68 3.25
C GLY A 88 3.69 -7.91 4.73
N THR A 89 3.45 -9.16 5.08
CA THR A 89 3.10 -9.55 6.46
C THR A 89 4.15 -10.48 7.07
N LEU A 90 4.38 -10.39 8.37
CA LEU A 90 5.15 -11.40 9.11
C LEU A 90 4.30 -12.64 9.46
N SER A 91 3.01 -12.60 9.14
CA SER A 91 2.09 -13.72 9.34
C SER A 91 2.43 -14.86 8.37
N LYS A 92 2.31 -16.11 8.85
CA LYS A 92 2.31 -17.30 8.00
C LYS A 92 0.99 -17.49 7.23
N ARG A 93 -0.03 -16.65 7.52
CA ARG A 93 -1.25 -16.55 6.71
C ARG A 93 -0.93 -15.65 5.51
N THR A 94 -0.23 -16.23 4.55
CA THR A 94 0.22 -15.56 3.34
C THR A 94 -0.91 -15.46 2.31
N ARG A 95 -0.81 -14.50 1.39
CA ARG A 95 -1.76 -14.32 0.28
C ARG A 95 -1.15 -14.94 -0.98
N SER A 96 -0.09 -14.34 -1.53
CA SER A 96 0.68 -14.91 -2.65
C SER A 96 2.20 -14.90 -2.45
N THR A 97 2.69 -14.38 -1.31
CA THR A 97 4.11 -14.19 -1.01
C THR A 97 4.51 -14.76 0.35
N PRO A 98 5.79 -15.15 0.57
CA PRO A 98 6.26 -15.55 1.90
C PRO A 98 6.28 -14.40 2.90
N PRO A 99 6.39 -14.70 4.22
CA PRO A 99 6.44 -13.67 5.25
C PRO A 99 7.56 -12.65 5.00
N SER A 100 7.20 -11.36 5.03
CA SER A 100 8.10 -10.28 4.65
C SER A 100 7.77 -8.95 5.34
N PHE A 101 8.72 -8.03 5.25
CA PHE A 101 8.58 -6.63 5.65
C PHE A 101 9.36 -5.74 4.68
N ASN A 102 9.03 -4.44 4.62
CA ASN A 102 9.74 -3.50 3.76
C ASN A 102 10.92 -2.86 4.49
N GLU A 103 12.09 -2.86 3.85
CA GLU A 103 13.20 -1.98 4.17
C GLU A 103 13.10 -0.74 3.28
N LEU A 104 12.98 0.43 3.90
CA LEU A 104 12.96 1.72 3.21
C LEU A 104 14.33 2.39 3.39
N ARG A 105 14.93 2.87 2.30
CA ARG A 105 16.13 3.71 2.35
C ARG A 105 15.90 5.02 1.64
N TRP A 106 16.28 6.11 2.30
CA TRP A 106 16.24 7.47 1.78
C TRP A 106 17.66 8.02 1.75
N ASP A 107 18.09 8.51 0.59
CA ASP A 107 19.43 9.11 0.39
C ASP A 107 19.41 10.65 0.33
N GLY A 108 18.25 11.27 0.57
CA GLY A 108 18.05 12.71 0.38
C GLY A 108 17.35 13.09 -0.93
N ALA A 109 17.28 12.18 -1.90
CA ALA A 109 16.68 12.42 -3.21
C ALA A 109 15.72 11.30 -3.65
N ARG A 110 16.02 10.05 -3.33
CA ARG A 110 15.29 8.87 -3.79
C ARG A 110 14.93 7.94 -2.63
N LEU A 111 13.66 7.58 -2.55
CA LEU A 111 13.19 6.50 -1.71
C LEU A 111 13.31 5.16 -2.45
N SER A 112 14.10 4.24 -1.90
CA SER A 112 14.18 2.84 -2.35
C SER A 112 13.49 1.91 -1.36
N VAL A 113 12.86 0.87 -1.91
CA VAL A 113 12.06 -0.10 -1.17
C VAL A 113 12.59 -1.49 -1.48
N LYS A 114 12.84 -2.30 -0.46
CA LYS A 114 13.18 -3.72 -0.59
C LYS A 114 12.25 -4.57 0.26
N ALA A 115 11.55 -5.52 -0.35
CA ALA A 115 10.79 -6.53 0.38
C ALA A 115 11.77 -7.57 0.97
N ARG A 116 12.02 -7.49 2.28
CA ARG A 116 12.89 -8.42 3.01
C ARG A 116 12.09 -9.66 3.39
N ASN A 117 12.61 -10.82 3.03
CA ASN A 117 12.04 -12.12 3.34
C ASN A 117 13.19 -13.10 3.67
N LEU A 118 12.87 -14.21 4.35
CA LEU A 118 13.86 -15.22 4.74
C LEU A 118 14.24 -16.17 3.60
N GLU A 119 13.47 -16.15 2.52
CA GLU A 119 13.62 -17.05 1.37
C GLU A 119 14.49 -16.44 0.26
N GLU A 120 15.07 -15.27 0.52
CA GLU A 120 15.96 -14.53 -0.39
C GLU A 120 15.34 -14.22 -1.76
N ILE A 121 14.00 -14.10 -1.81
CA ILE A 121 13.25 -13.78 -3.02
C ILE A 121 13.42 -12.31 -3.37
N ASP A 122 13.64 -12.03 -4.66
CA ASP A 122 13.81 -10.67 -5.15
C ASP A 122 12.55 -9.83 -4.96
N THR A 123 12.75 -8.53 -4.70
CA THR A 123 11.63 -7.61 -4.42
C THR A 123 10.59 -7.56 -5.54
N ARG A 124 11.02 -7.65 -6.79
CA ARG A 124 10.11 -7.68 -7.94
C ARG A 124 9.19 -8.90 -7.92
N ASP A 125 9.71 -10.06 -7.54
CA ASP A 125 8.94 -11.30 -7.51
C ASP A 125 8.01 -11.39 -6.29
N MET A 126 8.24 -10.53 -5.31
CA MET A 126 7.42 -10.34 -4.12
C MET A 126 6.31 -9.29 -4.31
N GLN A 127 6.34 -8.49 -5.37
CA GLN A 127 5.42 -7.36 -5.52
C GLN A 127 4.23 -7.70 -6.41
N ILE A 128 3.02 -7.46 -5.91
CA ILE A 128 1.80 -7.45 -6.74
C ILE A 128 1.73 -6.15 -7.55
N GLU A 129 1.12 -6.22 -8.72
CA GLU A 129 1.00 -5.09 -9.64
C GLU A 129 -0.22 -4.19 -9.37
N ASP A 130 -1.17 -4.65 -8.56
CA ASP A 130 -2.33 -3.88 -8.16
C ASP A 130 -2.80 -4.24 -6.74
N VAL A 131 -3.60 -3.38 -6.12
CA VAL A 131 -4.08 -3.52 -4.74
C VAL A 131 -5.43 -4.27 -4.71
N PRO A 132 -5.51 -5.49 -4.13
CA PRO A 132 -6.75 -6.25 -4.01
C PRO A 132 -7.70 -5.66 -2.95
N GLU A 133 -8.97 -6.06 -3.00
CA GLU A 133 -10.01 -5.59 -2.08
C GLU A 133 -9.80 -6.03 -0.61
N ASP A 134 -9.07 -7.11 -0.38
CA ASP A 134 -8.73 -7.58 0.96
C ASP A 134 -7.47 -8.47 0.99
N ALA A 135 -7.21 -9.03 2.17
CA ALA A 135 -6.05 -9.88 2.45
C ALA A 135 -6.29 -11.38 2.24
N THR A 136 -7.45 -11.78 1.70
CA THR A 136 -7.76 -13.20 1.46
C THR A 136 -6.93 -13.72 0.29
N PRO A 137 -6.49 -14.99 0.29
CA PRO A 137 -5.74 -15.54 -0.83
C PRO A 137 -6.50 -15.42 -2.16
N PRO A 138 -5.82 -15.13 -3.29
CA PRO A 138 -6.47 -15.03 -4.58
C PRO A 138 -7.07 -16.38 -5.00
N ARG A 139 -8.27 -16.32 -5.55
CA ARG A 139 -9.07 -17.45 -6.06
C ARG A 139 -9.56 -17.22 -7.49
N GLU A 140 -9.68 -15.98 -7.91
CA GLU A 140 -10.04 -15.61 -9.29
C GLU A 140 -8.80 -15.21 -10.10
N ASP A 141 -8.80 -15.50 -11.40
CA ASP A 141 -7.69 -15.19 -12.30
C ASP A 141 -7.42 -13.67 -12.44
N SER A 142 -8.43 -12.84 -12.14
CA SER A 142 -8.34 -11.39 -12.15
C SER A 142 -7.70 -10.79 -10.90
N GLU A 143 -7.51 -11.57 -9.83
CA GLU A 143 -6.93 -11.05 -8.61
C GLU A 143 -5.41 -10.88 -8.73
N PRO A 144 -4.83 -9.79 -8.18
CA PRO A 144 -3.40 -9.60 -8.19
C PRO A 144 -2.66 -10.72 -7.45
N VAL A 145 -1.66 -11.31 -8.12
CA VAL A 145 -0.80 -12.36 -7.57
C VAL A 145 0.66 -12.01 -7.82
N ALA A 146 1.50 -12.10 -6.79
CA ALA A 146 2.92 -11.84 -6.94
C ALA A 146 3.58 -12.93 -7.82
N PRO A 147 4.62 -12.61 -8.59
CA PRO A 147 5.28 -13.57 -9.47
C PRO A 147 5.77 -14.85 -8.78
N VAL A 148 6.13 -14.80 -7.50
CA VAL A 148 6.53 -15.96 -6.70
C VAL A 148 5.41 -17.00 -6.52
N ARG A 149 4.12 -16.59 -6.66
CA ARG A 149 2.94 -17.47 -6.66
C ARG A 149 2.85 -18.44 -5.47
N GLN A 150 3.24 -18.02 -4.27
CA GLN A 150 3.06 -18.81 -3.03
C GLN A 150 1.63 -18.72 -2.48
N VAL A 151 0.64 -18.95 -3.35
CA VAL A 151 -0.77 -18.92 -2.97
C VAL A 151 -1.10 -20.15 -2.12
N PRO A 152 -1.64 -20.00 -0.89
CA PRO A 152 -2.07 -21.14 -0.11
C PRO A 152 -3.18 -21.92 -0.80
N ARG A 153 -3.06 -23.26 -0.79
CA ARG A 153 -4.04 -24.19 -1.35
C ARG A 153 -5.42 -24.11 -0.69
N VAL A 154 -5.46 -23.74 0.58
CA VAL A 154 -6.68 -23.61 1.38
C VAL A 154 -6.69 -22.26 2.07
N ASP A 155 -7.87 -21.68 2.24
CA ASP A 155 -7.99 -20.42 2.96
C ASP A 155 -7.60 -20.61 4.43
N PRO A 156 -6.80 -19.70 5.00
CA PRO A 156 -6.51 -19.74 6.42
C PRO A 156 -7.82 -19.51 7.20
N PRO A 157 -8.07 -20.27 8.28
CA PRO A 157 -9.32 -20.20 9.02
C PRO A 157 -9.62 -18.76 9.49
N VAL A 158 -10.87 -18.34 9.30
CA VAL A 158 -11.40 -17.08 9.84
C VAL A 158 -11.56 -17.26 11.35
N ARG A 159 -10.93 -16.38 12.13
CA ARG A 159 -11.10 -16.31 13.59
C ARG A 159 -11.80 -15.01 13.95
#